data_AF-A0A6G3U1B8-F1
#
_entry.id   AF-A0A6G3U1B8-F1
#
_cell.length_a   1.000
_cell.length_b   1.000
_cell.length_c   1.000
_cell.angle_alpha   90.00
_cell.angle_beta   90.00
_cell.angle_gamma   90.00
#
_symmetry.space_group_name_H-M   'P 1'
#
loop_
_entity.id
_entity.type
_entity.pdbx_description
1 polymer ?
#
loop_
_entity_poly.entity_id
_entity_poly.type
_entity_poly.pdbx_seq_one_letter_code
_entity_poly.pdbx_strand_id
1 'polypeptide(L)'
;MSIKYVGRHDVTQEQMDAALRCGAQRASGHAFAMRHDGRPLRQGLREISGDVLDLAGARPLEDPALETPVSREVLLTAAECALGELDLGCFPEGDWEVPLPFVDETLSSDEIVYAEGREPLSPATTARAWVRALALCVISGLIWERDRVIGPMLHEDHAPALRDGVPYSARDAVSAPADLAGMDALCAYLTIEQGRLPGALLGPVPFARPGLEARKRVVERLDAAGALDADQRLLRA
;
A
#
# COMPACT_ATOMS: atom_id res chain seq x y z
N MET A 1 11.70 -13.38 -24.11
CA MET A 1 11.55 -12.20 -23.24
C MET A 1 12.86 -12.06 -22.49
N SER A 2 13.67 -11.04 -22.77
CA SER A 2 14.99 -10.87 -22.12
C SER A 2 14.76 -10.20 -20.77
N ILE A 3 14.92 -10.94 -19.67
CA ILE A 3 14.92 -10.36 -18.33
C ILE A 3 16.14 -9.44 -18.26
N LYS A 4 15.92 -8.12 -18.11
CA LYS A 4 17.01 -7.18 -17.82
C LYS A 4 17.57 -7.57 -16.46
N TYR A 5 18.86 -7.91 -16.41
CA TYR A 5 19.57 -8.10 -15.16
C TYR A 5 19.67 -6.75 -14.47
N VAL A 6 18.82 -6.50 -13.48
CA VAL A 6 18.92 -5.33 -12.62
C VAL A 6 20.01 -5.64 -11.61
N GLY A 7 21.05 -4.82 -11.56
CA GLY A 7 22.13 -4.97 -10.57
C GLY A 7 21.54 -4.94 -9.17
N ARG A 8 21.79 -5.99 -8.39
CA ARG A 8 21.43 -6.03 -6.98
C ARG A 8 22.34 -5.04 -6.24
N HIS A 9 21.79 -4.31 -5.28
CA HIS A 9 22.63 -3.56 -4.36
C HIS A 9 23.49 -4.56 -3.56
N ASP A 10 24.78 -4.26 -3.40
CA ASP A 10 25.65 -5.06 -2.53
C ASP A 10 25.21 -4.84 -1.08
N VAL A 11 24.60 -5.86 -0.50
CA VAL A 11 24.20 -5.93 0.92
C VAL A 11 25.12 -6.92 1.61
N THR A 12 25.57 -6.63 2.83
CA THR A 12 26.45 -7.56 3.54
C THR A 12 25.67 -8.80 3.98
N GLN A 13 26.32 -9.97 3.99
CA GLN A 13 25.73 -11.21 4.49
C GLN A 13 25.17 -11.03 5.92
N GLU A 14 25.85 -10.23 6.76
CA GLU A 14 25.41 -9.93 8.13
C GLU A 14 24.08 -9.17 8.18
N GLN A 15 23.86 -8.22 7.27
CA GLN A 15 22.60 -7.47 7.17
C GLN A 15 21.46 -8.38 6.70
N MET A 16 21.73 -9.27 5.76
CA MET A 16 20.75 -10.25 5.27
C MET A 16 20.35 -11.24 6.36
N ASP A 17 21.33 -11.79 7.06
CA ASP A 17 21.11 -12.69 8.18
C ASP A 17 20.35 -12.01 9.33
N ALA A 18 20.63 -10.73 9.60
CA ALA A 18 19.90 -9.95 10.59
C ALA A 18 18.43 -9.73 10.19
N ALA A 19 18.16 -9.44 8.91
CA ALA A 19 16.80 -9.31 8.40
C ALA A 19 16.03 -10.63 8.53
N LEU A 20 16.63 -11.75 8.13
CA LEU A 20 16.04 -13.09 8.22
C LEU A 20 15.77 -13.52 9.66
N ARG A 21 16.71 -13.27 10.59
CA ARG A 21 16.56 -13.67 12.00
C ARG A 21 15.57 -12.80 12.77
N CYS A 22 15.58 -11.49 12.53
CA CYS A 22 14.89 -10.55 13.41
C CYS A 22 13.58 -10.00 12.82
N GLY A 23 13.37 -10.03 11.49
CA GLY A 23 12.19 -9.44 10.85
C GLY A 23 10.87 -10.04 11.35
N ALA A 24 10.80 -11.37 11.45
CA ALA A 24 9.63 -12.06 11.98
C ALA A 24 9.35 -11.69 13.44
N GLN A 25 10.38 -11.72 14.28
CA GLN A 25 10.24 -11.41 15.71
C GLN A 25 9.79 -9.96 15.93
N ARG A 26 10.32 -9.01 15.15
CA ARG A 26 9.90 -7.61 15.25
C ARG A 26 8.45 -7.46 14.80
N ALA A 27 8.08 -7.99 13.64
CA ALA A 27 6.71 -7.95 13.13
C ALA A 27 5.69 -8.48 14.15
N SER A 28 5.95 -9.67 14.74
CA SER A 28 5.11 -10.21 15.81
C SER A 28 5.09 -9.33 17.07
N GLY A 29 6.23 -8.75 17.44
CA GLY A 29 6.31 -7.82 18.58
C GLY A 29 5.51 -6.54 18.36
N HIS A 30 5.50 -5.99 17.15
CA HIS A 30 4.67 -4.84 16.78
C HIS A 30 3.18 -5.18 16.85
N ALA A 31 2.77 -6.33 16.30
CA ALA A 31 1.39 -6.81 16.33
C ALA A 31 0.89 -7.00 17.77
N PHE A 32 1.68 -7.69 18.60
CA PHE A 32 1.39 -7.88 20.01
C PHE A 32 1.22 -6.54 20.75
N ALA A 33 2.15 -5.60 20.55
CA ALA A 33 2.12 -4.30 21.22
C ALA A 33 0.93 -3.43 20.80
N MET A 34 0.46 -3.55 19.55
CA MET A 34 -0.77 -2.87 19.11
C MET A 34 -2.00 -3.43 19.81
N ARG A 35 -2.09 -4.75 19.95
CA ARG A 35 -3.23 -5.39 20.62
C ARG A 35 -3.23 -5.19 22.13
N HIS A 36 -2.07 -5.25 22.78
CA HIS A 36 -2.00 -5.36 24.25
C HIS A 36 -1.37 -4.16 24.95
N ASP A 37 -0.44 -3.46 24.31
CA ASP A 37 0.37 -2.42 24.97
C ASP A 37 -0.02 -1.00 24.54
N GLY A 38 -1.10 -0.86 23.75
CA GLY A 38 -1.63 0.42 23.31
C GLY A 38 -0.70 1.19 22.37
N ARG A 39 0.13 0.48 21.60
CA ARG A 39 0.95 1.06 20.52
C ARG A 39 0.02 1.76 19.50
N PRO A 40 0.41 2.94 18.96
CA PRO A 40 -0.34 3.55 17.87
C PRO A 40 -0.43 2.62 16.66
N LEU A 41 -1.66 2.41 16.17
CA LEU A 41 -1.99 1.42 15.15
C LEU A 41 -1.34 1.75 13.81
N ARG A 42 -1.48 2.98 13.31
CA ARG A 42 -0.89 3.35 12.00
C ARG A 42 0.63 3.28 12.03
N GLN A 43 1.23 3.70 13.14
CA GLN A 43 2.67 3.54 13.34
C GLN A 43 3.07 2.05 13.31
N GLY A 44 2.38 1.21 14.08
CA GLY A 44 2.69 -0.22 14.16
C GLY A 44 2.52 -0.95 12.84
N LEU A 45 1.45 -0.68 12.09
CA LEU A 45 1.24 -1.22 10.73
C LEU A 45 2.38 -0.81 9.79
N ARG A 46 2.82 0.45 9.83
CA ARG A 46 3.94 0.91 9.00
C ARG A 46 5.24 0.19 9.34
N GLU A 47 5.51 -0.02 10.63
CA GLU A 47 6.69 -0.72 11.12
C GLU A 47 6.67 -2.20 10.74
N ILE A 48 5.53 -2.89 10.92
CA ILE A 48 5.36 -4.28 10.44
C ILE A 48 5.62 -4.34 8.93
N SER A 49 4.97 -3.47 8.15
CA SER A 49 5.16 -3.41 6.69
C SER A 49 6.64 -3.23 6.33
N GLY A 50 7.37 -2.36 7.03
CA GLY A 50 8.82 -2.19 6.84
C GLY A 50 9.62 -3.45 7.16
N ASP A 51 9.37 -4.07 8.30
CA ASP A 51 10.08 -5.27 8.75
C ASP A 51 9.87 -6.47 7.82
N VAL A 52 8.64 -6.68 7.35
CA VAL A 52 8.34 -7.78 6.43
C VAL A 52 8.85 -7.47 5.02
N LEU A 53 8.96 -6.21 4.62
CA LEU A 53 9.61 -5.84 3.34
C LEU A 53 11.13 -6.04 3.38
N ASP A 54 11.78 -5.76 4.50
CA ASP A 54 13.21 -6.12 4.69
C ASP A 54 13.41 -7.63 4.58
N LEU A 55 12.49 -8.41 5.16
CA LEU A 55 12.49 -9.86 5.04
C LEU A 55 12.25 -10.32 3.58
N ALA A 56 11.30 -9.70 2.88
CA ALA A 56 11.04 -9.95 1.46
C ALA A 56 12.27 -9.61 0.59
N GLY A 57 13.04 -8.59 0.95
CA GLY A 57 14.27 -8.19 0.28
C GLY A 57 15.44 -9.16 0.49
N ALA A 58 15.47 -9.87 1.61
CA ALA A 58 16.52 -10.86 1.91
C ALA A 58 16.26 -12.24 1.27
N ARG A 59 14.99 -12.57 1.00
CA ARG A 59 14.55 -13.86 0.46
C ARG A 59 14.96 -14.22 -0.98
N PRO A 60 15.22 -13.30 -1.93
CA PRO A 60 15.54 -13.65 -3.32
C PRO A 60 16.84 -14.43 -3.55
N LEU A 61 17.62 -14.72 -2.50
CA LEU A 61 18.72 -15.70 -2.56
C LEU A 61 18.21 -17.14 -2.52
N GLU A 62 17.15 -17.40 -1.74
CA GLU A 62 16.57 -18.73 -1.53
C GLU A 62 15.30 -18.92 -2.37
N ASP A 63 14.55 -17.84 -2.58
CA ASP A 63 13.30 -17.79 -3.34
C ASP A 63 13.32 -16.64 -4.34
N PRO A 64 14.03 -16.77 -5.48
CA PRO A 64 14.19 -15.69 -6.45
C PRO A 64 12.89 -15.16 -7.07
N ALA A 65 11.82 -15.98 -7.05
CA ALA A 65 10.52 -15.62 -7.58
C ALA A 65 9.56 -15.08 -6.52
N LEU A 66 9.91 -15.19 -5.22
CA LEU A 66 9.04 -14.86 -4.08
C LEU A 66 7.70 -15.62 -4.13
N GLU A 67 7.74 -16.88 -4.55
CA GLU A 67 6.55 -17.72 -4.76
C GLU A 67 6.33 -18.75 -3.65
N THR A 68 7.29 -18.94 -2.73
CA THR A 68 7.07 -19.85 -1.59
C THR A 68 5.95 -19.33 -0.70
N PRO A 69 5.19 -20.22 -0.02
CA PRO A 69 4.07 -19.81 0.84
C PRO A 69 4.44 -18.70 1.83
N VAL A 70 5.60 -18.83 2.47
CA VAL A 70 6.06 -17.82 3.43
C VAL A 70 6.41 -16.49 2.75
N SER A 71 6.99 -16.49 1.56
CA SER A 71 7.23 -15.24 0.81
C SER A 71 5.92 -14.57 0.40
N ARG A 72 4.89 -15.37 0.08
CA ARG A 72 3.55 -14.86 -0.21
C ARG A 72 2.90 -14.26 1.03
N GLU A 73 2.95 -14.92 2.18
CA GLU A 73 2.44 -14.40 3.46
C GLU A 73 3.12 -13.10 3.86
N VAL A 74 4.44 -13.01 3.67
CA VAL A 74 5.22 -11.79 3.91
C VAL A 74 4.74 -10.64 3.03
N LEU A 75 4.58 -10.86 1.72
CA LEU A 75 4.10 -9.83 0.79
C LEU A 75 2.65 -9.44 1.04
N LEU A 76 1.79 -10.41 1.38
CA LEU A 76 0.39 -10.16 1.75
C LEU A 76 0.33 -9.32 3.01
N THR A 77 1.07 -9.67 4.06
CA THR A 77 1.14 -8.89 5.30
C THR A 77 1.62 -7.46 5.03
N ALA A 78 2.62 -7.27 4.16
CA ALA A 78 3.07 -5.93 3.78
C ALA A 78 1.95 -5.09 3.15
N ALA A 79 1.16 -5.70 2.25
CA ALA A 79 0.06 -5.06 1.54
C ALA A 79 -1.11 -4.75 2.47
N GLU A 80 -1.51 -5.69 3.33
CA GLU A 80 -2.56 -5.49 4.35
C GLU A 80 -2.19 -4.38 5.31
N CYS A 81 -0.95 -4.35 5.80
CA CYS A 81 -0.49 -3.26 6.66
C CYS A 81 -0.53 -1.90 5.96
N ALA A 82 -0.13 -1.83 4.69
CA ALA A 82 -0.14 -0.58 3.94
C ALA A 82 -1.56 -0.10 3.61
N LEU A 83 -2.48 -1.03 3.34
CA LEU A 83 -3.90 -0.74 3.13
C LEU A 83 -4.54 -0.28 4.43
N GLY A 84 -4.36 -1.01 5.54
CA GLY A 84 -4.86 -0.60 6.85
C GLY A 84 -4.29 0.73 7.34
N GLU A 85 -3.01 1.02 7.09
CA GLU A 85 -2.41 2.33 7.39
C GLU A 85 -3.11 3.47 6.63
N LEU A 86 -3.49 3.20 5.37
CA LEU A 86 -4.18 4.13 4.48
C LEU A 86 -5.64 4.31 4.87
N ASP A 87 -6.36 3.21 5.14
CA ASP A 87 -7.76 3.19 5.57
C ASP A 87 -7.92 4.00 6.85
N LEU A 88 -7.16 3.68 7.91
CA LEU A 88 -7.16 4.42 9.18
C LEU A 88 -6.73 5.88 9.02
N GLY A 89 -5.97 6.19 7.97
CA GLY A 89 -5.51 7.53 7.66
C GLY A 89 -6.51 8.38 6.89
N CYS A 90 -7.40 7.77 6.10
CA CYS A 90 -8.42 8.46 5.31
C CYS A 90 -9.79 8.43 6.00
N PHE A 91 -10.07 7.35 6.73
CA PHE A 91 -11.36 7.03 7.35
C PHE A 91 -11.15 6.55 8.81
N PRO A 92 -10.65 7.42 9.70
CA PRO A 92 -10.30 7.04 11.07
C PRO A 92 -11.47 6.48 11.89
N GLU A 93 -12.70 6.91 11.59
CA GLU A 93 -13.92 6.46 12.27
C GLU A 93 -14.65 5.32 11.50
N GLY A 94 -14.01 4.78 10.45
CA GLY A 94 -14.55 3.65 9.69
C GLY A 94 -14.31 2.31 10.38
N ASP A 95 -15.09 1.31 10.00
CA ASP A 95 -14.81 -0.09 10.37
C ASP A 95 -13.59 -0.59 9.59
N TRP A 96 -12.76 -1.40 10.23
CA TRP A 96 -11.53 -1.90 9.61
C TRP A 96 -11.16 -3.28 10.14
N GLU A 97 -10.53 -4.06 9.25
CA GLU A 97 -9.93 -5.35 9.54
C GLU A 97 -8.62 -5.46 8.76
N VAL A 98 -7.54 -5.78 9.46
CA VAL A 98 -6.20 -5.91 8.89
C VAL A 98 -5.67 -7.31 9.21
N PRO A 99 -5.83 -8.26 8.29
CA PRO A 99 -5.21 -9.59 8.38
C PRO A 99 -3.69 -9.47 8.33
N LEU A 100 -2.99 -10.21 9.20
CA LEU A 100 -1.53 -10.27 9.26
C LEU A 100 -1.07 -11.74 9.12
N PRO A 101 -1.22 -12.35 7.93
CA PRO A 101 -1.06 -13.80 7.76
C PRO A 101 0.33 -14.31 8.14
N PHE A 102 1.39 -13.51 7.96
CA PHE A 102 2.75 -13.91 8.31
C PHE A 102 2.99 -14.05 9.82
N VAL A 103 2.22 -13.33 10.64
CA VAL A 103 2.32 -13.38 12.11
C VAL A 103 1.13 -14.11 12.75
N ASP A 104 0.27 -14.72 11.93
CA ASP A 104 -0.94 -15.43 12.34
C ASP A 104 -1.88 -14.59 13.22
N GLU A 105 -2.13 -13.35 12.80
CA GLU A 105 -2.97 -12.41 13.53
C GLU A 105 -3.98 -11.67 12.64
N THR A 106 -5.00 -11.09 13.25
CA THR A 106 -5.92 -10.14 12.60
C THR A 106 -6.23 -9.02 13.57
N LEU A 107 -6.01 -7.78 13.14
CA LEU A 107 -6.35 -6.60 13.92
C LEU A 107 -7.67 -6.04 13.40
N SER A 108 -8.62 -5.73 14.27
CA SER A 108 -9.91 -5.18 13.82
C SER A 108 -10.48 -4.13 14.79
N SER A 109 -11.39 -3.31 14.28
CA SER A 109 -12.18 -2.36 15.06
C SER A 109 -13.09 -3.04 16.09
N ASP A 110 -13.40 -4.33 15.92
CA ASP A 110 -14.20 -5.10 16.88
C ASP A 110 -13.46 -5.34 18.20
N GLU A 111 -12.13 -5.44 18.15
CA GLU A 111 -11.27 -5.73 19.31
C GLU A 111 -10.47 -4.51 19.77
N ILE A 112 -10.16 -3.58 18.86
CA ILE A 112 -9.23 -2.48 19.11
C ILE A 112 -9.89 -1.14 18.83
N VAL A 113 -9.90 -0.28 19.84
CA VAL A 113 -10.35 1.11 19.69
C VAL A 113 -9.23 1.92 19.04
N TYR A 114 -9.43 2.33 17.79
CA TYR A 114 -8.58 3.30 17.13
C TYR A 114 -8.88 4.71 17.63
N ALA A 115 -7.84 5.48 17.92
CA ALA A 115 -7.96 6.85 18.38
C ALA A 115 -6.90 7.70 17.68
N GLU A 116 -7.31 8.47 16.68
CA GLU A 116 -6.42 9.28 15.86
C GLU A 116 -5.55 10.24 16.70
N GLY A 117 -6.04 10.75 17.83
CA GLY A 117 -5.26 11.60 18.73
C GLY A 117 -4.02 10.95 19.36
N ARG A 118 -3.91 9.62 19.34
CA ARG A 118 -2.76 8.86 19.88
C ARG A 118 -1.68 8.58 18.83
N GLU A 119 -1.99 8.76 17.56
CA GLU A 119 -1.05 8.53 16.47
C GLU A 119 0.04 9.63 16.43
N PRO A 120 1.25 9.35 15.95
CA PRO A 120 2.24 10.41 15.70
C PRO A 120 1.76 11.33 14.57
N LEU A 121 2.07 12.63 14.63
CA LEU A 121 1.67 13.62 13.61
C LEU A 121 2.32 13.39 12.23
N SER A 122 3.44 12.66 12.20
CA SER A 122 4.20 12.40 10.98
C SER A 122 4.49 10.90 10.86
N PRO A 123 4.48 10.36 9.63
CA PRO A 123 4.09 11.00 8.37
C PRO A 123 2.56 11.16 8.23
N ALA A 124 2.14 12.17 7.48
CA ALA A 124 0.74 12.40 7.13
C ALA A 124 0.24 11.39 6.07
N THR A 125 -1.08 11.20 5.99
CA THR A 125 -1.72 10.36 4.97
C THR A 125 -1.73 11.09 3.63
N THR A 126 -0.86 10.70 2.70
CA THR A 126 -0.68 11.42 1.43
C THR A 126 -0.89 10.51 0.22
N ALA A 127 -1.01 11.10 -0.97
CA ALA A 127 -1.05 10.38 -2.24
C ALA A 127 0.15 9.41 -2.42
N ARG A 128 1.29 9.71 -1.80
CA ARG A 128 2.44 8.80 -1.76
C ARG A 128 2.15 7.51 -0.97
N ALA A 129 1.41 7.59 0.13
CA ALA A 129 0.98 6.42 0.89
C ALA A 129 0.01 5.56 0.05
N TRP A 130 -0.89 6.19 -0.70
CA TRP A 130 -1.76 5.49 -1.66
C TRP A 130 -0.97 4.76 -2.74
N VAL A 131 0.03 5.40 -3.35
CA VAL A 131 0.88 4.76 -4.38
C VAL A 131 1.62 3.56 -3.80
N ARG A 132 2.13 3.68 -2.57
CA ARG A 132 2.76 2.56 -1.85
C ARG A 132 1.77 1.41 -1.59
N ALA A 133 0.58 1.71 -1.10
CA ALA A 133 -0.46 0.70 -0.86
C ALA A 133 -0.86 -0.02 -2.15
N LEU A 134 -1.09 0.72 -3.24
CA LEU A 134 -1.38 0.13 -4.56
C LEU A 134 -0.24 -0.78 -5.02
N ALA A 135 1.01 -0.30 -4.96
CA ALA A 135 2.17 -1.07 -5.39
C ALA A 135 2.28 -2.39 -4.61
N LEU A 136 2.09 -2.36 -3.29
CA LEU A 136 2.11 -3.55 -2.46
C LEU A 136 0.94 -4.50 -2.78
N CYS A 137 -0.27 -3.98 -3.00
CA CYS A 137 -1.42 -4.79 -3.42
C CYS A 137 -1.19 -5.47 -4.78
N VAL A 138 -0.46 -4.82 -5.70
CA VAL A 138 -0.08 -5.40 -6.99
C VAL A 138 0.95 -6.51 -6.81
N ILE A 139 2.03 -6.24 -6.08
CA ILE A 139 3.14 -7.18 -5.90
C ILE A 139 2.69 -8.42 -5.11
N SER A 140 1.88 -8.23 -4.07
CA SER A 140 1.33 -9.31 -3.26
C SER A 140 0.20 -10.07 -3.95
N GLY A 141 -0.34 -9.55 -5.06
CA GLY A 141 -1.50 -10.10 -5.74
C GLY A 141 -2.83 -9.82 -5.03
N LEU A 142 -2.83 -9.11 -3.90
CA LEU A 142 -4.02 -8.77 -3.12
C LEU A 142 -5.09 -8.03 -3.95
N ILE A 143 -4.64 -7.23 -4.93
CA ILE A 143 -5.53 -6.52 -5.86
C ILE A 143 -6.42 -7.47 -6.69
N TRP A 144 -6.09 -8.75 -6.80
CA TRP A 144 -6.87 -9.75 -7.54
C TRP A 144 -7.99 -10.39 -6.69
N GLU A 145 -8.05 -10.10 -5.39
CA GLU A 145 -9.13 -10.56 -4.51
C GLU A 145 -10.40 -9.73 -4.77
N ARG A 146 -11.15 -10.14 -5.79
CA ARG A 146 -12.30 -9.38 -6.31
C ARG A 146 -13.38 -9.11 -5.26
N ASP A 147 -13.58 -10.04 -4.33
CA ASP A 147 -14.60 -9.95 -3.29
C ASP A 147 -14.28 -8.86 -2.26
N ARG A 148 -13.02 -8.43 -2.16
CA ARG A 148 -12.57 -7.37 -1.25
C ARG A 148 -12.57 -5.98 -1.86
N VAL A 149 -12.93 -5.87 -3.15
CA VAL A 149 -13.11 -4.59 -3.86
C VAL A 149 -11.96 -3.58 -3.72
N ILE A 150 -10.72 -4.04 -3.53
CA ILE A 150 -9.57 -3.18 -3.20
C ILE A 150 -9.28 -2.14 -4.30
N GLY A 151 -9.29 -2.53 -5.57
CA GLY A 151 -9.07 -1.58 -6.66
C GLY A 151 -10.15 -0.50 -6.75
N PRO A 152 -11.45 -0.86 -6.75
CA PRO A 152 -12.54 0.09 -6.58
C PRO A 152 -12.37 1.01 -5.35
N MET A 153 -12.08 0.45 -4.18
CA MET A 153 -11.91 1.21 -2.92
C MET A 153 -10.75 2.21 -3.00
N LEU A 154 -9.62 1.81 -3.60
CA LEU A 154 -8.50 2.72 -3.83
C LEU A 154 -8.87 3.86 -4.79
N HIS A 155 -9.66 3.57 -5.83
CA HIS A 155 -10.02 4.55 -6.86
C HIS A 155 -11.17 5.49 -6.47
N GLU A 156 -12.25 4.95 -5.89
CA GLU A 156 -13.50 5.66 -5.63
C GLU A 156 -13.55 6.29 -4.23
N ASP A 157 -12.85 5.73 -3.25
CA ASP A 157 -12.91 6.22 -1.87
C ASP A 157 -11.61 6.95 -1.50
N HIS A 158 -10.47 6.25 -1.56
CA HIS A 158 -9.20 6.78 -1.08
C HIS A 158 -8.63 7.90 -1.94
N ALA A 159 -8.62 7.73 -3.26
CA ALA A 159 -8.06 8.74 -4.15
C ALA A 159 -8.83 10.08 -4.07
N PRO A 160 -10.17 10.13 -4.05
CA PRO A 160 -10.92 11.35 -3.78
C PRO A 160 -10.65 11.93 -2.39
N ALA A 161 -10.68 11.11 -1.32
CA ALA A 161 -10.40 11.57 0.03
C ALA A 161 -9.04 12.27 0.11
N LEU A 162 -8.00 11.73 -0.54
CA LEU A 162 -6.67 12.33 -0.58
C LEU A 162 -6.57 13.61 -1.42
N ARG A 163 -7.36 13.74 -2.48
CA ARG A 163 -7.47 15.00 -3.26
C ARG A 163 -8.10 16.10 -2.41
N ASP A 164 -9.08 15.74 -1.60
CA ASP A 164 -9.84 16.66 -0.75
C ASP A 164 -9.16 16.91 0.61
N GLY A 165 -7.95 16.39 0.82
CA GLY A 165 -7.16 16.62 2.03
C GLY A 165 -7.64 15.83 3.24
N VAL A 166 -8.06 14.58 3.02
CA VAL A 166 -8.58 13.62 4.02
C VAL A 166 -9.73 14.18 4.87
N PRO A 167 -10.89 14.47 4.27
CA PRO A 167 -11.97 15.25 4.91
C PRO A 167 -12.59 14.60 6.15
N TYR A 168 -12.35 13.30 6.38
CA TYR A 168 -12.83 12.56 7.54
C TYR A 168 -11.80 12.44 8.67
N SER A 169 -10.57 12.90 8.43
CA SER A 169 -9.51 12.96 9.44
C SER A 169 -9.53 14.32 10.14
N ALA A 170 -9.25 14.33 11.44
CA ALA A 170 -9.02 15.58 12.18
C ALA A 170 -7.62 16.17 11.91
N ARG A 171 -6.80 15.49 11.09
CA ARG A 171 -5.43 15.87 10.77
C ARG A 171 -5.35 16.42 9.36
N ASP A 172 -4.67 17.55 9.24
CA ASP A 172 -4.33 18.09 7.93
C ASP A 172 -3.34 17.16 7.22
N ALA A 173 -3.71 16.70 6.02
CA ALA A 173 -2.78 16.02 5.14
C ALA A 173 -2.78 16.66 3.74
N VAL A 174 -1.64 17.25 3.38
CA VAL A 174 -1.45 17.89 2.09
C VAL A 174 -0.52 17.04 1.25
N SER A 175 -1.04 16.56 0.12
CA SER A 175 -0.24 15.82 -0.87
C SER A 175 0.50 16.79 -1.79
N ALA A 176 1.74 16.47 -2.14
CA ALA A 176 2.45 17.23 -3.16
C ALA A 176 1.72 17.10 -4.52
N PRO A 177 1.68 18.16 -5.35
CA PRO A 177 1.01 18.10 -6.65
C PRO A 177 1.51 16.96 -7.55
N ALA A 178 2.81 16.67 -7.54
CA ALA A 178 3.40 15.55 -8.27
C ALA A 178 2.91 14.19 -7.77
N ASP A 179 2.73 14.02 -6.46
CA ASP A 179 2.23 12.78 -5.86
C ASP A 179 0.75 12.56 -6.23
N LEU A 180 -0.06 13.63 -6.22
CA LEU A 180 -1.45 13.57 -6.70
C LEU A 180 -1.53 13.24 -8.19
N ALA A 181 -0.69 13.86 -9.02
CA ALA A 181 -0.66 13.56 -10.45
C ALA A 181 -0.22 12.11 -10.73
N GLY A 182 0.72 11.57 -9.94
CA GLY A 182 1.11 10.16 -10.00
C GLY A 182 -0.01 9.20 -9.59
N MET A 183 -0.71 9.50 -8.50
CA MET A 183 -1.90 8.75 -8.06
C MET A 183 -3.00 8.76 -9.13
N ASP A 184 -3.32 9.93 -9.68
CA ASP A 184 -4.31 10.08 -10.76
C ASP A 184 -3.93 9.29 -12.02
N ALA A 185 -2.65 9.31 -12.37
CA ALA A 185 -2.13 8.55 -13.50
C ALA A 185 -2.35 7.05 -13.29
N LEU A 186 -2.05 6.52 -12.11
CA LEU A 186 -2.23 5.12 -11.75
C LEU A 186 -3.71 4.73 -11.64
N CYS A 187 -4.57 5.61 -11.12
CA CYS A 187 -6.02 5.43 -11.12
C CYS A 187 -6.56 5.15 -12.52
N ALA A 188 -6.03 5.83 -13.55
CA ALA A 188 -6.46 5.62 -14.93
C ALA A 188 -6.11 4.24 -15.50
N TYR A 189 -5.22 3.48 -14.85
CA TYR A 189 -4.91 2.09 -15.23
C TYR A 189 -5.82 1.08 -14.54
N LEU A 190 -6.50 1.43 -13.44
CA LEU A 190 -7.41 0.52 -12.75
C LEU A 190 -8.66 0.30 -13.61
N THR A 191 -8.99 -0.96 -13.85
CA THR A 191 -10.18 -1.35 -14.61
C THR A 191 -11.34 -1.58 -13.65
N ILE A 192 -12.25 -0.63 -13.61
CA ILE A 192 -13.43 -0.66 -12.74
C ILE A 192 -14.69 -0.77 -13.60
N GLU A 193 -15.54 -1.72 -13.24
CA GLU A 193 -16.82 -1.97 -13.89
C GLU A 193 -17.94 -1.66 -12.91
N GLN A 194 -19.00 -1.00 -13.39
CA GLN A 194 -20.21 -0.81 -12.60
C GLN A 194 -20.93 -2.16 -12.49
N GLY A 195 -21.10 -2.63 -11.25
CA GLY A 195 -21.82 -3.85 -10.97
C GLY A 195 -23.32 -3.75 -11.25
N ARG A 196 -24.02 -4.89 -11.20
CA ARG A 196 -25.48 -4.96 -11.31
C ARG A 196 -26.20 -4.42 -10.06
N LEU A 197 -25.50 -4.42 -8.93
CA LEU A 197 -25.89 -3.78 -7.68
C LEU A 197 -25.12 -2.46 -7.54
N PRO A 198 -25.62 -1.45 -6.80
CA PRO A 198 -24.84 -0.26 -6.48
C PRO A 198 -23.48 -0.67 -5.92
N GLY A 199 -22.41 -0.24 -6.58
CA GLY A 199 -21.05 -0.63 -6.24
C GLY A 199 -20.17 -0.81 -7.48
N ALA A 200 -18.96 -0.29 -7.37
CA ALA A 200 -17.90 -0.52 -8.34
C ALA A 200 -17.26 -1.89 -8.07
N LEU A 201 -17.10 -2.71 -9.10
CA LEU A 201 -16.38 -3.96 -9.04
C LEU A 201 -15.10 -3.85 -9.86
N LEU A 202 -14.09 -4.62 -9.46
CA LEU A 202 -12.90 -4.76 -10.28
C LEU A 202 -13.24 -5.58 -11.54
N GLY A 203 -12.79 -5.08 -12.69
CA GLY A 203 -12.88 -5.81 -13.94
C GLY A 203 -12.15 -7.17 -13.88
N PRO A 204 -12.39 -8.08 -14.83
CA PRO A 204 -11.76 -9.40 -14.84
C PRO A 204 -10.23 -9.34 -14.92
N VAL A 205 -9.69 -8.23 -15.44
CA VAL A 205 -8.28 -7.87 -15.35
C VAL A 205 -8.19 -6.56 -14.55
N PRO A 206 -7.48 -6.49 -13.42
CA PRO A 206 -7.40 -5.31 -12.56
C PRO A 206 -6.78 -4.08 -13.21
N PHE A 207 -5.92 -4.29 -14.20
CA PHE A 207 -5.22 -3.21 -14.91
C PHE A 207 -5.38 -3.32 -16.42
N ALA A 208 -5.70 -2.20 -17.04
CA ALA A 208 -5.69 -2.04 -18.48
C ALA A 208 -4.95 -0.76 -18.86
N ARG A 209 -4.29 -0.77 -20.02
CA ARG A 209 -3.67 0.44 -20.55
C ARG A 209 -4.78 1.47 -20.84
N PRO A 210 -4.70 2.70 -20.30
CA PRO A 210 -5.69 3.73 -20.59
C PRO A 210 -5.69 4.10 -22.07
N GLY A 211 -6.86 4.53 -22.55
CA GLY A 211 -7.04 5.06 -23.90
C GLY A 211 -6.21 6.33 -24.15
N LEU A 212 -6.07 6.71 -25.42
CA LEU A 212 -5.22 7.84 -25.83
C LEU A 212 -5.58 9.15 -25.13
N GLU A 213 -6.87 9.47 -25.03
CA GLU A 213 -7.33 10.72 -24.40
C GLU A 213 -7.09 10.75 -22.89
N ALA A 214 -7.27 9.62 -22.20
CA ALA A 214 -6.94 9.51 -20.79
C ALA A 214 -5.43 9.69 -20.56
N ARG A 215 -4.59 9.08 -21.41
CA ARG A 215 -3.13 9.27 -21.37
C ARG A 215 -2.70 10.71 -21.62
N LYS A 216 -3.31 11.41 -22.58
CA LYS A 216 -3.02 12.84 -22.82
C LYS A 216 -3.29 13.68 -21.57
N ARG A 217 -4.44 13.48 -20.91
CA ARG A 217 -4.77 14.18 -19.67
C ARG A 217 -3.78 13.87 -18.54
N VAL A 218 -3.31 12.63 -18.45
CA VAL A 218 -2.28 12.23 -17.47
C VAL A 218 -0.97 12.98 -17.74
N VAL A 219 -0.53 13.04 -19.00
CA VAL A 219 0.69 13.78 -19.38
C VAL A 219 0.56 15.25 -19.06
N GLU A 220 -0.56 15.89 -19.40
CA GLU A 220 -0.83 17.30 -19.10
C GLU A 220 -0.78 17.59 -17.60
N ARG A 221 -1.36 16.70 -16.77
CA ARG A 221 -1.33 16.83 -15.29
C ARG A 221 0.08 16.66 -14.73
N LEU A 222 0.82 15.67 -15.20
CA LEU A 222 2.20 15.44 -14.76
C LEU A 222 3.13 16.59 -15.18
N ASP A 223 2.93 17.15 -16.38
CA ASP A 223 3.67 18.33 -16.84
C ASP A 223 3.36 19.58 -16.00
N ALA A 224 2.11 19.75 -15.58
CA ALA A 224 1.71 20.85 -14.72
C ALA A 224 2.16 20.69 -13.24
N ALA A 225 2.47 19.47 -12.81
CA ALA A 225 2.81 19.17 -11.41
C ALA A 225 4.23 19.57 -11.01
N GLY A 226 5.08 19.96 -11.97
CA GLY A 226 6.43 20.46 -11.72
C GLY A 226 7.49 19.36 -11.66
N ALA A 227 8.27 19.31 -10.58
CA ALA A 227 9.38 18.37 -10.45
C ALA A 227 8.87 16.94 -10.20
N LEU A 228 9.12 16.05 -11.17
CA LEU A 228 8.76 14.64 -11.10
C LEU A 228 9.94 13.77 -10.66
N ASP A 229 9.66 12.75 -9.83
CA ASP A 229 10.61 11.68 -9.52
C ASP A 229 10.76 10.68 -10.68
N ALA A 230 11.58 9.64 -10.50
CA ALA A 230 11.88 8.68 -11.55
C ALA A 230 10.64 7.87 -11.98
N ASP A 231 9.81 7.46 -11.03
CA ASP A 231 8.62 6.64 -11.28
C ASP A 231 7.52 7.48 -11.95
N GLN A 232 7.32 8.72 -11.49
CA GLN A 232 6.39 9.66 -12.10
C GLN A 232 6.75 10.01 -13.55
N ARG A 233 8.06 10.05 -13.88
CA ARG A 233 8.50 10.22 -15.28
C ARG A 233 8.17 9.02 -16.15
N LEU A 234 8.13 7.80 -15.60
CA LEU A 234 7.71 6.61 -16.35
C LEU A 234 6.22 6.67 -16.70
N LEU A 235 5.39 7.25 -15.82
CA LEU A 235 3.94 7.42 -16.04
C LEU A 235 3.61 8.45 -17.12
N ARG A 236 4.57 9.30 -17.48
CA ARG A 236 4.46 10.32 -18.52
C ARG A 236 4.61 9.77 -19.94
N ALA A 237 5.11 8.54 -20.12
CA ALA A 237 5.42 7.95 -21.44
C ALA A 237 4.19 7.35 -22.16
#